data_AF-A0A935VS14-F1
#
_entry.id   AF-A0A935VS14-F1
#
_cell.length_a   1.000
_cell.length_b   1.000
_cell.length_c   1.000
_cell.angle_alpha   90.00
_cell.angle_beta   90.00
_cell.angle_gamma   90.00
#
_symmetry.space_group_name_H-M   'P 1'
#
loop_
_entity.id
_entity.type
_entity.pdbx_description
1 polymer ?
#
loop_
_entity_poly.entity_id
_entity_poly.type
_entity_poly.pdbx_seq_one_letter_code
_entity_poly.pdbx_strand_id
1 'polypeptide(L)'
;MKELELKAIDFKESLPVCYEDLEPFLMKELNSLREKLILLPDDADTKTKMSLFQQTVENLNTVEDNEEIESTIDTEEREGLCDALYKMGTLVGLDESTDYLDNWRNW
;
A
#
# COMPACT_ATOMS: atom_id res chain seq x y z
N MET A 1 -8.09 -13.91 -11.88
CA MET A 1 -6.76 -14.40 -11.44
C MET A 1 -6.24 -13.46 -10.34
N LYS A 2 -6.16 -12.16 -10.62
CA LYS A 2 -5.74 -11.11 -9.68
C LYS A 2 -6.38 -11.16 -8.28
N GLU A 3 -7.67 -11.49 -8.15
CA GLU A 3 -8.33 -11.54 -6.84
C GLU A 3 -7.72 -12.57 -5.89
N LEU A 4 -7.46 -13.78 -6.37
CA LEU A 4 -6.88 -14.84 -5.54
C LEU A 4 -5.46 -14.48 -5.12
N GLU A 5 -4.69 -13.89 -6.04
CA GLU A 5 -3.31 -13.46 -5.80
C GLU A 5 -3.26 -12.29 -4.81
N LEU A 6 -4.13 -11.29 -4.98
CA LEU A 6 -4.25 -10.15 -4.07
C LEU A 6 -4.68 -10.60 -2.67
N LYS A 7 -5.64 -11.52 -2.56
CA LYS A 7 -6.07 -12.10 -1.27
C LYS A 7 -4.99 -12.96 -0.60
N ALA A 8 -4.06 -13.52 -1.38
CA ALA A 8 -2.95 -14.31 -0.86
C ALA A 8 -1.80 -13.46 -0.32
N ILE A 9 -1.80 -12.14 -0.56
CA ILE A 9 -0.82 -11.24 0.07
C ILE A 9 -1.09 -11.19 1.57
N ASP A 10 -0.12 -11.68 2.35
CA ASP A 10 -0.01 -11.42 3.76
C ASP A 10 0.89 -10.19 3.99
N PHE A 11 0.28 -9.07 4.38
CA PHE A 11 1.01 -7.83 4.62
C PHE A 11 1.97 -7.93 5.81
N LYS A 12 1.81 -8.91 6.69
CA LYS A 12 2.76 -9.18 7.77
C LYS A 12 4.11 -9.71 7.27
N GLU A 13 4.15 -10.31 6.09
CA GLU A 13 5.42 -10.69 5.47
C GLU A 13 6.21 -9.47 4.99
N SER A 14 5.52 -8.42 4.56
CA SER A 14 6.14 -7.15 4.15
C SER A 14 6.39 -6.22 5.34
N LEU A 15 5.63 -6.35 6.43
CA LEU A 15 5.79 -5.57 7.67
C LEU A 15 6.10 -6.52 8.84
N PRO A 16 7.30 -7.14 8.86
CA PRO A 16 7.67 -8.12 9.88
C PRO A 16 7.86 -7.49 11.26
N VAL A 17 8.24 -6.22 11.28
CA VAL A 17 8.35 -5.37 12.46
C VAL A 17 7.50 -4.14 12.18
N CYS A 18 6.49 -3.92 13.01
CA CYS A 18 5.61 -2.76 12.94
C CYS A 18 5.16 -2.42 14.36
N TYR A 19 5.17 -1.14 14.73
CA TYR A 19 4.67 -0.74 16.05
C TYR A 19 3.18 -1.08 16.20
N GLU A 20 2.79 -1.53 17.40
CA GLU A 20 1.42 -2.02 17.68
C GLU A 20 0.34 -0.94 17.54
N ASP A 21 0.69 0.32 17.81
CA ASP A 21 -0.20 1.48 17.66
C ASP A 21 -0.33 1.93 16.21
N LEU A 22 0.73 1.75 15.42
CA LEU A 22 0.79 2.12 14.00
C LEU A 22 0.13 1.06 13.09
N GLU A 23 0.31 -0.21 13.42
CA GLU A 23 -0.12 -1.35 12.59
C GLU A 23 -1.58 -1.29 12.14
N PRO A 24 -2.58 -1.01 13.01
CA PRO A 24 -3.98 -1.02 12.60
C PRO A 24 -4.27 -0.01 11.47
N PHE A 25 -3.55 1.12 11.45
CA PHE A 25 -3.71 2.17 10.46
C PHE A 25 -3.03 1.80 9.15
N LEU A 26 -1.81 1.27 9.19
CA LEU A 26 -1.12 0.78 7.98
C LEU A 26 -1.90 -0.37 7.34
N MET A 27 -2.33 -1.34 8.15
CA MET A 27 -3.12 -2.49 7.68
C MET A 27 -4.44 -2.02 7.08
N LYS A 28 -5.11 -1.03 7.67
CA LYS A 28 -6.35 -0.49 7.11
C LYS A 28 -6.14 0.07 5.70
N GLU A 29 -5.11 0.87 5.48
CA GLU A 29 -4.85 1.48 4.16
C GLU A 29 -4.46 0.43 3.11
N LEU A 30 -3.60 -0.54 3.46
CA LEU A 30 -3.21 -1.64 2.58
C LEU A 30 -4.40 -2.55 2.22
N ASN A 31 -5.22 -2.91 3.21
CA ASN A 31 -6.42 -3.71 2.99
C ASN A 31 -7.45 -2.96 2.14
N SER A 32 -7.62 -1.65 2.36
CA SER A 32 -8.53 -0.82 1.56
C SER A 32 -8.08 -0.77 0.09
N LEU A 33 -6.78 -0.59 -0.17
CA LEU A 33 -6.24 -0.65 -1.52
C LEU A 33 -6.52 -2.01 -2.17
N ARG A 34 -6.19 -3.10 -1.46
CA ARG A 34 -6.44 -4.47 -1.94
C ARG A 34 -7.90 -4.69 -2.33
N GLU A 35 -8.85 -4.29 -1.50
CA GLU A 35 -10.28 -4.40 -1.80
C GLU A 35 -10.68 -3.59 -3.03
N LYS A 36 -10.21 -2.34 -3.15
CA LYS A 36 -10.46 -1.51 -4.33
C LYS A 36 -9.88 -2.14 -5.61
N LEU A 37 -8.68 -2.72 -5.55
CA LEU A 37 -8.04 -3.41 -6.68
C LEU A 37 -8.79 -4.69 -7.08
N ILE A 38 -9.33 -5.44 -6.11
CA ILE A 38 -10.15 -6.63 -6.37
C ILE A 38 -11.44 -6.24 -7.11
N LEU A 39 -12.06 -5.13 -6.70
CA LEU A 39 -13.32 -4.66 -7.28
C LEU A 39 -13.16 -3.98 -8.65
N LEU A 40 -11.94 -3.63 -9.06
CA LEU A 40 -11.71 -3.07 -10.38
C LEU A 40 -12.05 -4.08 -11.49
N PRO A 41 -12.63 -3.63 -12.61
CA PRO A 41 -12.69 -4.42 -13.84
C PRO A 41 -11.30 -4.88 -14.30
N ASP A 42 -11.22 -6.01 -15.01
CA ASP A 42 -9.94 -6.52 -15.54
C ASP A 42 -9.34 -5.61 -16.61
N ASP A 43 -10.18 -4.84 -17.30
CA ASP A 43 -9.81 -3.85 -18.32
C ASP A 43 -9.64 -2.43 -17.76
N ALA A 44 -9.63 -2.26 -16.43
CA ALA A 44 -9.36 -0.97 -15.81
C ALA A 44 -8.02 -0.39 -16.30
N ASP A 45 -8.04 0.87 -16.73
CA ASP A 45 -6.86 1.52 -17.29
C ASP A 45 -5.78 1.79 -16.22
N THR A 46 -4.54 1.97 -16.69
CA THR A 46 -3.39 2.28 -15.84
C THR A 46 -3.63 3.52 -14.99
N LYS A 47 -4.30 4.54 -15.53
CA LYS A 47 -4.56 5.80 -14.82
C LYS A 47 -5.44 5.58 -13.58
N THR A 48 -6.49 4.79 -13.71
CA THR A 48 -7.41 4.43 -12.63
C THR A 48 -6.67 3.65 -11.56
N LYS A 49 -5.87 2.66 -11.95
CA LYS A 49 -5.01 1.92 -11.02
C LYS A 49 -4.05 2.87 -10.30
N MET A 50 -3.33 3.73 -11.02
CA MET A 50 -2.40 4.68 -10.43
C MET A 50 -3.06 5.60 -9.41
N SER A 51 -4.28 6.08 -9.71
CA SER A 51 -5.01 6.96 -8.80
C SER A 51 -5.33 6.30 -7.47
N LEU A 52 -5.54 4.97 -7.44
CA LEU A 52 -5.75 4.24 -6.18
C LEU A 52 -4.45 4.16 -5.37
N PHE A 53 -3.32 3.87 -6.02
CA PHE A 53 -2.01 3.84 -5.37
C PHE A 53 -1.64 5.22 -4.82
N GLN A 54 -1.82 6.27 -5.62
CA GLN A 54 -1.58 7.65 -5.19
C GLN A 54 -2.39 7.98 -3.93
N GLN A 55 -3.70 7.72 -3.96
CA GLN A 55 -4.56 7.98 -2.80
C GLN A 55 -4.09 7.20 -1.56
N THR A 56 -3.70 5.94 -1.72
CA THR A 56 -3.19 5.14 -0.61
C THR A 56 -1.88 5.70 -0.05
N VAL A 57 -0.93 6.10 -0.89
CA VAL A 57 0.33 6.73 -0.43
C VAL A 57 0.06 8.07 0.25
N GLU A 58 -0.85 8.89 -0.29
CA GLU A 58 -1.24 10.17 0.31
C GLU A 58 -1.87 9.97 1.70
N ASN A 59 -2.74 8.97 1.87
CA ASN A 59 -3.29 8.63 3.18
C ASN A 59 -2.19 8.16 4.15
N LEU A 60 -1.32 7.29 3.66
CA LEU A 60 -0.20 6.73 4.41
C LEU A 60 0.77 7.81 4.92
N ASN A 61 1.05 8.85 4.12
CA ASN A 61 1.85 10.01 4.54
C ASN A 61 1.23 10.80 5.71
N THR A 62 -0.07 10.65 5.96
CA THR A 62 -0.80 11.38 7.02
C THR A 62 -1.13 10.50 8.23
N VAL A 63 -0.70 9.24 8.24
CA VAL A 63 -1.00 8.31 9.35
C VAL A 63 -0.46 8.86 10.67
N GLU A 64 0.75 9.39 10.68
CA GLU A 64 1.39 9.99 11.87
C GLU A 64 0.73 11.29 12.35
N ASP A 65 -0.14 11.92 11.54
CA ASP A 65 -0.91 13.09 11.98
C ASP A 65 -2.05 12.68 12.95
N ASN A 66 -2.27 11.38 13.15
CA ASN A 66 -3.25 10.87 14.09
C ASN A 66 -2.73 11.00 15.54
N GLU A 67 -3.43 11.76 16.37
CA GLU A 67 -3.13 11.99 17.79
C GLU A 67 -3.14 10.69 18.65
N GLU A 68 -3.70 9.60 18.14
CA GLU A 68 -3.71 8.29 18.80
C GLU A 68 -2.41 7.47 18.61
N ILE A 69 -1.51 7.92 17.73
CA ILE A 69 -0.26 7.23 17.40
C ILE A 69 0.91 7.95 18.09
N GLU A 70 1.71 7.22 18.87
CA GLU A 70 2.93 7.73 19.48
C GLU A 70 4.17 7.39 18.64
N SER A 71 4.09 6.30 17.87
CA SER A 71 5.16 5.83 17.00
C SER A 71 5.24 6.58 15.67
N THR A 72 6.41 6.53 15.03
CA THR A 72 6.61 7.02 13.66
C THR A 72 6.97 5.86 12.75
N ILE A 73 6.59 5.96 11.48
CA ILE A 73 6.95 5.05 10.40
C ILE A 73 8.45 5.19 10.14
N ASP A 74 9.20 4.21 10.59
CA ASP A 74 10.64 4.15 10.46
C ASP A 74 11.08 3.63 9.07
N THR A 75 12.39 3.46 8.89
CA THR A 75 12.94 3.00 7.62
C THR A 75 12.49 1.58 7.26
N GLU A 76 12.42 0.66 8.21
CA GLU A 76 12.02 -0.73 7.95
C GLU A 76 10.54 -0.80 7.53
N GLU A 77 9.68 -0.02 8.19
CA GLU A 77 8.26 0.05 7.87
C GLU A 77 8.01 0.72 6.51
N ARG A 78 8.78 1.76 6.16
CA ARG A 78 8.71 2.39 4.83
C ARG A 78 9.06 1.43 3.71
N GLU A 79 10.16 0.69 3.85
CA GLU A 79 10.56 -0.31 2.85
C GLU A 79 9.52 -1.42 2.75
N GLY A 80 8.97 -1.87 3.89
CA GLY A 80 7.88 -2.84 3.92
C GLY A 80 6.60 -2.36 3.22
N LEU A 81 6.24 -1.09 3.40
CA LEU A 81 5.10 -0.46 2.73
C LEU A 81 5.35 -0.38 1.22
N CYS A 82 6.55 0.02 0.80
CA CYS A 82 6.95 0.02 -0.61
C CYS A 82 6.86 -1.39 -1.22
N ASP A 83 7.39 -2.40 -0.55
CA ASP A 83 7.34 -3.80 -1.01
C ASP A 83 5.90 -4.30 -1.17
N ALA A 84 5.04 -4.03 -0.19
CA ALA A 84 3.63 -4.40 -0.25
C ALA A 84 2.89 -3.72 -1.42
N LEU A 85 3.15 -2.42 -1.62
CA LEU A 85 2.55 -1.63 -2.68
C LEU A 85 3.05 -2.05 -4.07
N TYR A 86 4.34 -2.28 -4.26
CA TYR A 86 4.88 -2.77 -5.53
C TYR A 86 4.36 -4.19 -5.85
N LYS A 87 4.31 -5.09 -4.86
CA LYS A 87 3.72 -6.43 -5.03
C LYS A 87 2.27 -6.36 -5.52
N MET A 88 1.45 -5.48 -4.94
CA MET A 88 0.08 -5.25 -5.43
C MET A 88 0.05 -4.63 -6.83
N GLY A 89 0.95 -3.68 -7.13
CA GLY A 89 1.07 -3.02 -8.43
C GLY A 89 1.35 -4.02 -9.54
N THR A 90 2.32 -4.90 -9.34
CA THR A 90 2.72 -5.94 -10.29
C THR A 90 1.55 -6.89 -10.59
N LEU A 91 0.75 -7.27 -9.58
CA LEU A 91 -0.44 -8.11 -9.77
C LEU A 91 -1.54 -7.46 -10.62
N VAL A 92 -1.62 -6.13 -10.64
CA VAL A 92 -2.60 -5.41 -11.46
C VAL A 92 -1.98 -4.85 -12.75
N GLY A 93 -0.75 -5.25 -13.08
CA GLY A 93 -0.05 -4.92 -14.32
C GLY A 93 0.52 -3.50 -14.35
N LEU A 94 0.84 -2.92 -13.19
CA LEU A 94 1.69 -1.73 -13.13
C LEU A 94 3.16 -2.13 -13.27
N ASP A 95 3.93 -1.25 -13.89
CA ASP A 95 5.35 -1.45 -14.11
C ASP A 95 6.15 -1.01 -12.89
N GLU A 96 6.63 -1.98 -12.11
CA GLU A 96 7.49 -1.76 -10.95
C GLU A 96 8.80 -1.03 -11.28
N SER A 97 9.26 -1.05 -12.55
CA SER A 97 10.49 -0.35 -12.95
C SER A 97 10.35 1.18 -13.03
N THR A 98 9.14 1.71 -12.86
CA THR A 98 8.87 3.15 -12.95
C THR A 98 8.98 3.89 -11.61
N ASP A 99 9.35 3.19 -10.52
CA ASP A 99 9.43 3.72 -9.15
C ASP A 99 8.26 4.67 -8.82
N TYR A 100 7.06 4.32 -9.26
CA TYR A 100 5.96 5.28 -9.34
C TYR A 100 5.51 5.84 -7.98
N LEU A 101 5.77 5.11 -6.90
CA LEU A 101 5.47 5.51 -5.52
C LEU A 101 6.34 6.71 -5.09
N ASP A 102 7.53 6.87 -5.67
CA ASP A 102 8.48 7.94 -5.32
C ASP A 102 7.93 9.33 -5.61
N ASN A 103 6.94 9.43 -6.50
CA ASN A 103 6.29 10.70 -6.83
C ASN A 103 5.38 11.21 -5.70
N TRP A 104 5.02 10.36 -4.73
CA TRP A 104 3.99 10.63 -3.74
C TRP A 104 4.44 10.42 -2.30
N ARG A 105 5.47 9.61 -2.06
CA ARG A 105 5.95 9.33 -0.70
C ARG A 105 6.59 10.59 -0.08
N ASN A 106 6.20 10.92 1.15
CA ASN A 106 6.71 12.08 1.91
C ASN A 106 7.28 11.72 3.28
N TRP A 107 7.14 10.46 3.71
CA TRP A 107 7.71 9.96 4.95
C TRP A 107 9.23 9.84 4.88
#